data_AF-A0A4Q6A629-F1
#
_entry.id   AF-A0A4Q6A629-F1
#
_cell.length_a   1.000
_cell.length_b   1.000
_cell.length_c   1.000
_cell.angle_alpha   90.00
_cell.angle_beta   90.00
_cell.angle_gamma   90.00
#
_symmetry.space_group_name_H-M   'P 1'
#
loop_
_entity.id
_entity.type
_entity.pdbx_description
1 polymer ?
#
loop_
_entity_poly.entity_id
_entity_poly.type
_entity_poly.pdbx_seq_one_letter_code
_entity_poly.pdbx_strand_id
1 'polypeptide(L)'
;MKRTILIYGLLAGAVVSLFMSTTMLLTATGDKIHTGASSMVIGYLGMLIAFAFIFVAVKSYRDGTSGGTISFAKAFGIGLGISLIASTLYLATWAVVYHAFLPDYMEKYCAVMIAEAKTSLSG
;
A
#
# COMPACT_ATOMS: atom_id res chain seq x y z
N MET A 1 -12.61 -16.43 12.45
CA MET A 1 -12.54 -14.98 12.10
C MET A 1 -11.22 -14.35 12.52
N LYS A 2 -10.88 -14.31 13.82
CA LYS A 2 -9.68 -13.61 14.33
C LYS A 2 -8.37 -14.05 13.66
N ARG A 3 -8.14 -15.37 13.53
CA ARG A 3 -6.96 -15.93 12.85
C ARG A 3 -6.88 -15.51 11.37
N THR A 4 -7.99 -15.55 10.66
CA THR A 4 -8.09 -15.10 9.26
C THR A 4 -7.76 -13.61 9.15
N ILE A 5 -8.36 -12.78 9.99
CA ILE A 5 -8.12 -11.33 10.01
C ILE A 5 -6.62 -11.04 10.24
N LEU A 6 -5.99 -11.69 11.21
CA LEU A 6 -4.57 -11.49 11.49
C LEU A 6 -3.68 -11.95 10.34
N ILE A 7 -3.89 -13.15 9.80
CA ILE A 7 -3.04 -13.70 8.72
C ILE A 7 -3.17 -12.85 7.46
N TYR A 8 -4.41 -12.58 7.01
CA TYR A 8 -4.63 -11.82 5.79
C TYR A 8 -4.36 -10.32 5.97
N GLY A 9 -4.56 -9.78 7.17
CA GLY A 9 -4.16 -8.41 7.53
C GLY A 9 -2.66 -8.21 7.48
N LEU A 10 -1.89 -9.13 8.08
CA LEU A 10 -0.43 -9.10 8.02
C LEU A 10 0.09 -9.31 6.60
N LEU A 11 -0.50 -10.24 5.83
CA LEU A 11 -0.12 -10.45 4.43
C LEU A 11 -0.39 -9.20 3.58
N ALA A 12 -1.60 -8.63 3.67
CA ALA A 12 -1.95 -7.42 2.93
C ALA A 12 -1.04 -6.25 3.33
N GLY A 13 -0.82 -6.05 4.64
CA GLY A 13 0.06 -4.99 5.14
C GLY A 13 1.53 -5.20 4.76
N ALA A 14 2.02 -6.45 4.73
CA ALA A 14 3.38 -6.77 4.29
C ALA A 14 3.56 -6.51 2.79
N VAL A 15 2.58 -6.89 1.96
CA VAL A 15 2.60 -6.61 0.51
C VAL A 15 2.60 -5.11 0.26
N VAL A 16 1.71 -4.36 0.93
CA VAL A 16 1.65 -2.90 0.83
C VAL A 16 2.96 -2.26 1.27
N SER A 17 3.52 -2.70 2.39
CA SER A 17 4.77 -2.18 2.94
C SER A 17 5.95 -2.45 2.01
N LEU A 18 6.00 -3.65 1.42
CA LEU A 18 7.02 -4.04 0.46
C LEU A 18 6.92 -3.19 -0.81
N PHE A 19 5.74 -3.10 -1.42
CA PHE A 19 5.51 -2.30 -2.63
C PHE A 19 5.84 -0.83 -2.43
N MET A 20 5.43 -0.26 -1.29
CA MET A 20 5.73 1.14 -0.98
C MET A 20 7.23 1.35 -0.79
N SER A 21 7.88 0.52 0.02
CA SER A 21 9.31 0.66 0.31
C SER A 21 10.16 0.47 -0.95
N THR A 22 9.87 -0.53 -1.77
CA THR A 22 10.60 -0.77 -3.02
C THR A 22 10.40 0.38 -4.00
N THR A 23 9.17 0.85 -4.19
CA THR A 23 8.91 1.99 -5.08
C THR A 23 9.60 3.25 -4.59
N MET A 24 9.56 3.54 -3.29
CA MET A 24 10.15 4.74 -2.70
C MET A 24 11.68 4.69 -2.74
N LEU A 25 12.29 3.52 -2.47
CA LEU A 25 13.74 3.35 -2.57
C LEU A 25 14.23 3.43 -4.02
N LEU A 26 13.58 2.71 -4.94
CA LEU A 26 13.95 2.73 -6.36
C LEU A 26 13.82 4.13 -6.97
N THR A 27 12.81 4.90 -6.57
CA THR A 27 12.64 6.29 -7.02
C THR A 27 13.61 7.26 -6.35
N ALA A 28 14.17 6.94 -5.19
CA ALA A 28 15.10 7.81 -4.49
C ALA A 28 16.59 7.54 -4.80
N THR A 29 16.96 6.32 -5.20
CA THR A 29 18.34 5.94 -5.53
C THR A 29 18.71 6.13 -7.00
N GLY A 30 17.75 6.42 -7.88
CA GLY A 30 18.03 6.80 -9.26
C GLY A 30 18.41 8.28 -9.37
N ASP A 31 19.32 8.63 -10.28
CA ASP A 31 19.72 10.02 -10.61
C ASP A 31 18.55 10.95 -11.00
N LYS A 32 17.35 10.39 -11.16
CA LYS A 32 16.09 11.11 -11.36
C LYS A 32 15.04 10.47 -10.47
N ILE A 33 14.39 11.27 -9.61
CA ILE A 33 13.14 10.82 -8.99
C ILE A 33 12.16 10.59 -10.14
N HIS A 34 11.76 9.35 -10.36
CA HIS A 34 10.71 9.04 -11.33
C HIS A 34 9.36 9.46 -10.73
N THR A 35 9.08 10.76 -10.73
CA THR A 35 7.78 11.39 -10.42
C THR A 35 6.77 11.26 -11.55
N GLY A 36 7.13 10.56 -12.63
CA GLY A 36 6.24 10.34 -13.78
C GLY A 36 5.16 9.29 -13.52
N ALA A 37 4.26 9.14 -14.52
CA ALA A 37 3.12 8.22 -14.49
C ALA A 37 3.45 6.78 -14.03
N SER A 38 4.68 6.31 -14.25
CA SER A 38 5.15 4.98 -13.88
C SER A 38 5.11 4.71 -12.38
N SER A 39 5.55 5.64 -11.53
CA SER A 39 5.56 5.44 -10.07
C SER A 39 4.14 5.48 -9.49
N MET A 40 3.29 6.35 -10.03
CA MET A 40 1.86 6.38 -9.71
C MET A 40 1.16 5.06 -10.08
N VAL A 41 1.40 4.54 -11.28
CA VAL A 41 0.81 3.26 -11.73
C VAL A 41 1.24 2.10 -10.83
N ILE A 42 2.52 2.03 -10.46
CA ILE A 42 3.03 0.98 -9.55
C ILE A 42 2.38 1.09 -8.17
N GLY A 43 2.28 2.29 -7.61
CA GLY A 43 1.61 2.53 -6.33
C GLY A 43 0.14 2.11 -6.36
N TYR A 44 -0.60 2.51 -7.40
CA TYR A 44 -2.00 2.14 -7.59
C TYR A 44 -2.19 0.63 -7.76
N LEU A 45 -1.35 -0.03 -8.56
CA LEU A 45 -1.37 -1.48 -8.72
C LEU A 45 -1.11 -2.19 -7.39
N GLY A 46 -0.18 -1.69 -6.57
CA GLY A 46 0.10 -2.19 -5.23
C GLY A 46 -1.14 -2.13 -4.31
N MET A 47 -1.86 -1.00 -4.31
CA MET A 47 -3.13 -0.86 -3.57
C MET A 47 -4.21 -1.82 -4.09
N LEU A 48 -4.32 -1.99 -5.40
CA LEU A 48 -5.32 -2.86 -6.02
C LEU A 48 -5.08 -4.34 -5.63
N ILE A 49 -3.81 -4.76 -5.64
CA ILE A 49 -3.40 -6.10 -5.15
C ILE A 49 -3.73 -6.25 -3.67
N ALA A 50 -3.44 -5.23 -2.84
CA ALA A 50 -3.75 -5.27 -1.42
C ALA A 50 -5.25 -5.43 -1.14
N PHE A 51 -6.12 -4.75 -1.90
CA PHE A 51 -7.57 -4.91 -1.78
C PHE A 51 -8.06 -6.27 -2.27
N ALA A 52 -7.41 -6.86 -3.27
CA ALA A 52 -7.74 -8.23 -3.71
C ALA A 52 -7.56 -9.25 -2.58
N PHE A 53 -6.60 -9.05 -1.66
CA PHE A 53 -6.43 -9.92 -0.48
C PHE A 53 -7.65 -9.92 0.45
N ILE A 54 -8.42 -8.82 0.52
CA ILE A 54 -9.67 -8.78 1.32
C ILE A 54 -10.67 -9.77 0.73
N PHE A 55 -10.83 -9.80 -0.59
CA PHE A 55 -11.72 -10.74 -1.27
C PHE A 55 -11.29 -12.19 -1.04
N VAL A 56 -9.99 -12.47 -1.17
CA VAL A 56 -9.42 -13.81 -0.91
C VAL A 56 -9.63 -14.21 0.55
N ALA A 57 -9.48 -13.29 1.50
CA ALA A 57 -9.69 -13.56 2.92
C ALA A 57 -11.15 -13.92 3.25
N VAL A 58 -12.10 -13.18 2.67
CA VAL A 58 -13.53 -13.47 2.83
C VAL A 58 -13.89 -14.82 2.21
N LYS A 59 -13.37 -15.12 1.00
CA LYS A 59 -13.57 -16.41 0.33
C LYS A 59 -13.00 -17.58 1.16
N SER A 60 -11.76 -17.44 1.61
CA SER A 60 -11.07 -18.43 2.46
C SER A 60 -11.83 -18.69 3.75
N TYR A 61 -12.38 -17.64 4.38
CA TYR A 61 -13.20 -17.79 5.58
C TYR A 61 -14.53 -18.53 5.30
N ARG A 62 -15.20 -18.18 4.21
CA ARG A 62 -16.48 -18.78 3.80
C ARG A 62 -16.31 -20.27 3.50
N ASP A 63 -15.32 -20.63 2.70
CA ASP A 63 -15.14 -21.98 2.17
C ASP A 63 -14.52 -22.92 3.23
N GLY A 64 -13.58 -22.44 4.06
CA GLY A 64 -12.87 -23.29 5.02
C GLY A 64 -13.52 -23.41 6.41
N THR A 65 -14.21 -22.38 6.91
CA THR A 65 -14.69 -22.35 8.31
C THR A 65 -16.21 -22.27 8.44
N SER A 66 -16.90 -21.77 7.42
CA SER A 66 -18.32 -21.39 7.52
C SER A 66 -19.26 -22.31 6.73
N GLY A 67 -18.76 -23.44 6.21
CA GLY A 67 -19.58 -24.41 5.47
C GLY A 67 -20.22 -23.85 4.20
N GLY A 68 -19.62 -22.83 3.58
CA GLY A 68 -20.06 -22.25 2.32
C GLY A 68 -20.98 -21.03 2.43
N THR A 69 -21.50 -20.68 3.61
CA THR A 69 -22.35 -19.48 3.82
C THR A 69 -21.76 -18.51 4.84
N ILE A 70 -21.77 -17.23 4.50
CA ILE A 70 -21.30 -16.13 5.36
C ILE A 70 -22.34 -15.00 5.35
N SER A 71 -22.64 -14.43 6.51
CA SER A 71 -23.51 -13.26 6.60
C SER A 71 -22.73 -11.98 6.22
N PHE A 72 -23.43 -10.99 5.66
CA PHE A 72 -22.83 -9.72 5.27
C PHE A 72 -22.08 -9.05 6.42
N ALA A 73 -22.67 -9.01 7.62
CA ALA A 73 -22.03 -8.44 8.81
C ALA A 73 -20.68 -9.11 9.16
N LYS A 74 -20.57 -10.44 8.99
CA LYS A 74 -19.32 -11.18 9.22
C LYS A 74 -18.28 -10.86 8.14
N ALA A 75 -18.69 -10.83 6.87
CA ALA A 75 -17.80 -10.47 5.76
C ALA A 75 -17.26 -9.04 5.92
N PHE A 76 -18.14 -8.10 6.27
CA PHE A 76 -17.79 -6.72 6.53
C PHE A 76 -16.80 -6.57 7.70
N GLY A 77 -17.05 -7.25 8.82
CA GLY A 77 -16.13 -7.24 9.97
C GLY A 77 -14.75 -7.83 9.65
N ILE A 78 -14.67 -8.84 8.78
CA ILE A 78 -13.38 -9.39 8.32
C ILE A 78 -12.63 -8.35 7.49
N GLY A 79 -13.31 -7.72 6.53
CA GLY A 79 -12.72 -6.65 5.71
C GLY A 79 -12.23 -5.49 6.55
N LEU A 80 -13.04 -5.01 7.50
CA LEU A 80 -12.68 -3.94 8.43
C LEU A 80 -11.43 -4.28 9.25
N GLY A 81 -11.35 -5.48 9.82
CA GLY A 81 -10.20 -5.90 10.61
C GLY A 81 -8.91 -5.97 9.79
N ILE A 82 -8.99 -6.47 8.54
CA ILE A 82 -7.85 -6.53 7.62
C ILE A 82 -7.40 -5.12 7.25
N SER A 83 -8.33 -4.24 6.88
CA SER A 83 -8.03 -2.86 6.51
C SER A 83 -7.35 -2.08 7.65
N LEU A 84 -7.77 -2.31 8.90
CA LEU A 84 -7.21 -1.62 10.06
C LEU A 84 -5.78 -2.07 10.37
N ILE A 85 -5.48 -3.36 10.20
CA ILE A 85 -4.10 -3.89 10.32
C ILE A 85 -3.24 -3.37 9.17
N ALA A 86 -3.74 -3.45 7.94
CA ALA A 86 -3.00 -3.03 6.76
C ALA A 86 -2.67 -1.52 6.79
N SER A 87 -3.61 -0.66 7.21
CA SER A 87 -3.38 0.79 7.33
C SER A 87 -2.36 1.12 8.42
N THR A 88 -2.40 0.40 9.54
CA THR A 88 -1.42 0.58 10.63
C THR A 88 -0.02 0.20 10.17
N LEU A 89 0.13 -0.92 9.45
CA LEU A 89 1.41 -1.33 8.89
C LEU A 89 1.90 -0.37 7.81
N TYR A 90 1.02 0.13 6.96
CA TYR A 90 1.37 1.15 5.96
C TYR A 90 1.93 2.42 6.64
N LEU A 91 1.24 2.94 7.65
CA LEU A 91 1.70 4.12 8.40
C LEU A 91 3.06 3.87 9.08
N ALA A 92 3.23 2.71 9.71
CA ALA A 92 4.47 2.34 10.38
C ALA A 92 5.64 2.24 9.38
N THR A 93 5.43 1.56 8.26
CA THR A 93 6.43 1.47 7.20
C THR A 93 6.77 2.85 6.64
N TRP A 94 5.78 3.70 6.42
CA TRP A 94 6.00 5.05 5.90
C TRP A 94 6.85 5.88 6.85
N ALA A 95 6.52 5.85 8.15
CA ALA A 95 7.31 6.52 9.18
C ALA A 95 8.76 6.00 9.23
N VAL A 96 8.96 4.68 9.16
CA VAL A 96 10.31 4.08 9.16
C VAL A 96 11.09 4.44 7.91
N VAL A 97 10.50 4.30 6.72
CA VAL A 97 11.16 4.62 5.45
C VAL A 97 11.55 6.09 5.39
N TYR A 98 10.64 6.98 5.79
CA TYR A 98 10.88 8.42 5.80
C TYR A 98 12.00 8.81 6.76
N HIS A 99 11.95 8.34 8.01
CA HIS A 99 12.93 8.76 9.02
C HIS A 99 14.28 8.05 8.90
N ALA A 100 14.32 6.78 8.48
CA ALA A 100 15.54 5.99 8.48
C ALA A 100 16.29 6.00 7.14
N PHE A 101 15.57 6.07 6.01
CA PHE A 101 16.17 5.90 4.69
C PHE A 101 16.12 7.16 3.84
N LEU A 102 15.11 8.02 4.04
CA LEU A 102 14.74 9.07 3.10
C LEU A 102 14.36 10.41 3.77
N PRO A 103 15.17 10.95 4.69
CA PRO A 103 14.84 12.20 5.40
C PRO A 103 14.71 13.40 4.45
N ASP A 104 15.51 13.44 3.38
CA ASP A 104 15.54 14.55 2.42
C ASP A 104 14.57 14.36 1.25
N TYR A 105 13.75 13.30 1.27
CA TYR A 105 12.92 12.91 0.12
C TYR A 105 11.86 13.96 -0.21
N MET A 106 11.25 14.59 0.79
CA MET A 106 10.27 15.65 0.54
C MET A 106 10.89 16.89 -0.11
N GLU A 107 12.08 17.31 0.31
CA GLU A 107 12.78 18.45 -0.32
C GLU A 107 13.11 18.14 -1.78
N LYS A 108 13.70 16.97 -2.05
CA LYS A 108 14.03 16.56 -3.42
C LYS A 108 12.77 16.40 -4.30
N TYR A 109 11.70 15.83 -3.75
CA TYR A 109 10.42 15.67 -4.45
C TYR A 109 9.79 17.03 -4.80
N CYS A 110 9.74 17.97 -3.85
CA CYS A 110 9.24 19.32 -4.09
C CYS A 110 10.08 20.07 -5.15
N ALA A 111 11.41 19.94 -5.12
CA ALA A 111 12.28 20.56 -6.12
C ALA A 111 12.00 20.04 -7.54
N VAL A 112 11.79 18.73 -7.71
CA VAL A 112 11.44 18.12 -9.00
C VAL A 112 10.07 18.61 -9.50
N MET A 113 9.06 18.63 -8.63
CA MET A 113 7.71 19.08 -9.00
C MET A 113 7.67 20.56 -9.42
N ILE A 114 8.41 21.43 -8.73
CA ILE A 114 8.52 22.85 -9.10
C ILE A 114 9.24 23.01 -10.45
N ALA A 115 10.28 22.21 -10.72
CA ALA A 115 10.97 22.23 -12.00
C ALA A 115 10.05 21.80 -13.15
N GLU A 116 9.31 20.69 -12.99
CA GLU A 116 8.32 20.22 -13.98
C GLU A 116 7.22 21.26 -14.24
N ALA A 117 6.67 21.88 -13.17
CA ALA A 117 5.65 22.91 -13.31
C ALA A 117 6.16 24.12 -14.11
N LYS A 118 7.39 24.57 -13.84
CA LYS A 118 8.03 25.67 -14.59
C LYS A 118 8.21 25.32 -16.07
N THR A 119 8.63 24.09 -16.39
CA THR A 119 8.78 23.63 -17.78
C THR A 119 7.45 23.58 -18.52
N SER A 120 6.37 23.16 -17.86
CA SER A 120 5.02 23.11 -18.45
C SER A 120 4.41 24.49 -18.75
N LEU A 121 4.81 25.52 -18.00
CA LEU A 121 4.38 26.91 -18.19
C LEU A 121 5.19 27.66 -19.25
N SER A 122 6.37 27.14 -19.63
CA SER A 122 7.25 27.74 -20.64
C SER A 122 7.07 27.20 -22.07
N GLY A 123 6.11 26.29 -22.27
CA GLY A 123 5.80 25.65 -23.55
C GLY A 123 4.54 26.20 -24.22
#